data_AF-A0A818T3M6-F1
#
_entry.id   AF-A0A818T3M6-F1
#
_cell.length_a   1.000
_cell.length_b   1.000
_cell.length_c   1.000
_cell.angle_alpha   90.00
_cell.angle_beta   90.00
_cell.angle_gamma   90.00
#
_symmetry.space_group_name_H-M   'P 1'
#
loop_
_entity.id
_entity.type
_entity.pdbx_description
1 polymer ?
#
loop_
_entity_poly.entity_id
_entity_poly.type
_entity_poly.pdbx_seq_one_letter_code
_entity_poly.pdbx_strand_id
1 'polypeptide(L)'
;MKVTCFVLLLTLLTACVIVSAINKGDIIVQHNFDGITEQATWNKVLGPLVQLVTTERGSTALRTDRKQLDSPSTWVQITLPASTLRGCKIRIQAAVKAENISVPPNSWNGIKIMLHSKGSSGDTYPQQNLPQGTFDWRMADYVANVPLDTDQAILALGLEAVTGAVWFDDLNVTVYSKPRPHPPTPPAGPPYKGHNLTRLRGAMIGINLQEQDFRDFASWNANHVRWQLLWNGFPHSPADDGDIPAYETWLESALKHLDSMLSVCRQLGIHILVDLHTPPGGRNSEKECNLFKEKRFQDAFLTLWEKIARRYKDESVIWGYDLVNEPVEGTMPDTLMDWRELAIVTVQRIRAIDSQHAIIIEAAPWGGPGALANFEPLPFEKIVYSFHMYEPGEFTHQNVYNDIPPISYPGIISGQMWNKEQLRHNLNRVLNWQRDYNVHIYVGEFSAIRWAPGDSAYAYLRDNIDIFEENGWDWAYHAFREWPGWSVEHIGDKNNTQRAPVPTDRQRLLIDWFNKNEH
;
A
#
# COMPACT_ATOMS: atom_id res chain seq x y z
N MET A 1 14.71 25.67 -19.79
CA MET A 1 15.47 25.74 -18.52
C MET A 1 16.48 24.59 -18.52
N LYS A 2 17.78 24.87 -18.41
CA LYS A 2 18.81 23.84 -18.45
C LYS A 2 18.90 23.17 -17.07
N VAL A 3 18.57 21.89 -16.99
CA VAL A 3 18.93 21.03 -15.86
C VAL A 3 20.46 20.89 -15.92
N THR A 4 21.18 21.28 -14.86
CA THR A 4 22.62 21.01 -14.76
C THR A 4 22.77 19.54 -14.36
N CYS A 5 22.66 18.65 -15.34
CA CYS A 5 22.78 17.21 -15.14
C CYS A 5 24.23 16.81 -15.39
N PHE A 6 24.93 16.39 -14.33
CA PHE A 6 26.19 15.68 -14.49
C PHE A 6 25.83 14.21 -14.70
N VAL A 7 25.85 13.78 -15.96
CA VAL A 7 25.75 12.36 -16.28
C VAL A 7 27.07 11.75 -15.86
N LEU A 8 27.06 11.03 -14.74
CA LEU A 8 28.12 10.08 -14.46
C LEU A 8 27.95 8.92 -15.44
N LEU A 9 28.66 8.95 -16.56
CA LEU A 9 29.02 7.69 -17.21
C LEU A 9 30.05 7.04 -16.29
N LEU A 10 29.59 6.35 -15.24
CA LEU A 10 30.39 5.31 -14.59
C LEU A 10 30.49 4.13 -15.56
N THR A 11 31.20 4.31 -16.68
CA THR A 11 31.71 3.20 -17.48
C THR A 11 33.03 2.76 -16.87
N LEU A 12 32.98 2.17 -15.67
CA LEU A 12 34.16 1.56 -15.04
C LEU A 12 33.73 0.26 -14.36
N LEU A 13 33.97 -0.83 -15.09
CA LEU A 13 33.99 -2.22 -14.62
C LEU A 13 32.83 -2.63 -13.69
N THR A 14 31.58 -2.47 -14.14
CA THR A 14 30.66 -3.57 -13.86
C THR A 14 31.18 -4.75 -14.66
N ALA A 15 31.60 -5.82 -13.96
CA ALA A 15 31.66 -7.12 -14.61
C ALA A 15 30.33 -7.27 -15.35
N CYS A 16 30.41 -7.45 -16.66
CA CYS A 16 29.26 -7.80 -17.47
C CYS A 16 28.74 -9.10 -16.88
N VAL A 17 27.76 -9.02 -15.98
CA VAL A 17 27.07 -10.19 -15.47
C VAL A 17 26.25 -10.67 -16.65
N ILE A 18 26.86 -11.59 -17.37
CA ILE A 18 26.21 -12.51 -18.30
C ILE A 18 24.94 -12.98 -17.60
N VAL A 19 23.81 -12.81 -18.29
CA VAL A 19 22.43 -13.21 -17.96
C VAL A 19 22.36 -14.43 -17.05
N SER A 20 22.52 -14.23 -15.75
CA SER A 20 22.05 -15.14 -14.70
C SER A 20 20.66 -14.64 -14.28
N ALA A 21 19.78 -15.55 -13.92
CA ALA A 21 18.50 -15.18 -13.33
C ALA A 21 18.77 -14.31 -12.08
N ILE A 22 18.12 -13.15 -12.00
CA ILE A 22 18.25 -12.21 -10.87
C ILE A 22 17.66 -12.84 -9.60
N ASN A 23 18.35 -12.73 -8.45
CA ASN A 23 17.96 -13.29 -7.17
C ASN A 23 17.81 -12.25 -6.06
N LYS A 24 16.94 -12.52 -5.09
CA LYS A 24 16.85 -11.76 -3.83
C LYS A 24 18.25 -11.73 -3.20
N GLY A 25 18.75 -10.54 -2.88
CA GLY A 25 20.09 -10.28 -2.37
C GLY A 25 21.15 -9.93 -3.42
N ASP A 26 20.88 -10.07 -4.73
CA ASP A 26 21.83 -9.67 -5.76
C ASP A 26 22.15 -8.17 -5.67
N ILE A 27 23.43 -7.82 -5.75
CA ILE A 27 23.91 -6.44 -5.69
C ILE A 27 23.84 -5.83 -7.09
N ILE A 28 23.12 -4.72 -7.23
CA ILE A 28 23.00 -3.95 -8.47
C ILE A 28 24.02 -2.82 -8.51
N VAL A 29 24.17 -2.10 -7.39
CA VAL A 29 25.17 -1.05 -7.20
C VAL A 29 25.64 -1.12 -5.76
N GLN A 30 26.96 -1.13 -5.53
CA GLN A 30 27.53 -0.97 -4.20
C GLN A 30 28.74 -0.04 -4.29
N HIS A 31 28.78 1.00 -3.46
CA HIS A 31 29.84 1.98 -3.49
C HIS A 31 30.00 2.68 -2.13
N ASN A 32 31.20 2.60 -1.55
CA ASN A 32 31.60 3.36 -0.36
C ASN A 32 32.51 4.56 -0.70
N PHE A 33 32.68 4.84 -2.00
CA PHE A 33 33.49 5.95 -2.55
C PHE A 33 34.99 5.93 -2.23
N ASP A 34 35.43 5.01 -1.38
CA ASP A 34 36.83 4.76 -1.05
C ASP A 34 37.59 4.13 -2.21
N GLY A 35 38.92 4.32 -2.20
CA GLY A 35 39.81 3.70 -3.18
C GLY A 35 39.71 4.26 -4.60
N ILE A 36 38.88 5.29 -4.85
CA ILE A 36 38.88 6.04 -6.11
C ILE A 36 40.24 6.72 -6.27
N THR A 37 41.10 6.09 -7.07
CA THR A 37 42.34 6.69 -7.54
C THR A 37 42.01 7.91 -8.41
N GLU A 38 42.80 8.98 -8.28
CA GLU A 38 42.58 10.24 -9.00
C GLU A 38 41.27 11.00 -8.66
N GLN A 39 40.89 11.10 -7.38
CA GLN A 39 39.79 11.94 -6.90
C GLN A 39 39.77 13.36 -7.52
N ALA A 40 40.94 13.95 -7.73
CA ALA A 40 41.07 15.26 -8.40
C ALA A 40 40.64 15.23 -9.88
N THR A 41 40.85 14.14 -10.61
CA THR A 41 40.37 13.93 -11.99
C THR A 41 38.85 13.81 -11.99
N TRP A 42 38.28 13.03 -11.06
CA TRP A 42 36.83 12.90 -10.91
C TRP A 42 36.13 14.22 -10.56
N ASN A 43 36.70 14.99 -9.63
CA ASN A 43 36.16 16.30 -9.25
C ASN A 43 36.21 17.32 -10.40
N LYS A 44 37.12 17.17 -11.37
CA LYS A 44 37.11 17.99 -12.60
C LYS A 44 35.94 17.64 -13.51
N VAL A 45 35.53 16.36 -13.57
CA VAL A 45 34.38 15.90 -14.38
C VAL A 45 33.05 16.26 -13.73
N LEU A 46 32.95 16.07 -12.41
CA LEU A 46 31.75 16.37 -11.61
C LEU A 46 31.48 17.87 -11.46
N GLY A 47 32.51 18.70 -11.58
CA GLY A 47 32.39 20.15 -11.45
C GLY A 47 32.33 20.64 -10.00
N PRO A 48 32.05 21.93 -9.78
CA PRO A 48 32.21 22.56 -8.47
C PRO A 48 31.08 22.26 -7.47
N LEU A 49 29.91 21.83 -7.95
CA LEU A 49 28.72 21.60 -7.11
C LEU A 49 28.60 20.15 -6.63
N VAL A 50 29.36 19.23 -7.24
CA VAL A 50 29.38 17.82 -6.88
C VAL A 50 30.83 17.36 -6.79
N GLN A 51 31.23 16.79 -5.67
CA GLN A 51 32.62 16.40 -5.43
C GLN A 51 32.70 15.14 -4.57
N LEU A 52 33.69 14.30 -4.84
CA LEU A 52 34.17 13.32 -3.87
C LEU A 52 35.02 14.07 -2.84
N VAL A 53 34.74 13.88 -1.55
CA VAL A 53 35.46 14.53 -0.45
C VAL A 53 35.83 13.52 0.63
N THR A 54 36.97 13.68 1.27
CA THR A 54 37.29 12.92 2.49
C THR A 54 36.49 13.50 3.65
N THR A 55 35.81 12.64 4.38
CA THR A 55 34.94 13.00 5.50
C THR A 55 35.72 13.00 6.82
N GLU A 56 35.10 13.51 7.88
CA GLU A 56 35.61 13.40 9.26
C GLU A 56 35.77 11.96 9.74
N ARG A 57 35.17 10.98 9.06
CA ARG A 57 35.30 9.54 9.35
C ARG A 57 36.54 8.92 8.72
N GLY A 58 37.24 9.66 7.85
CA GLY A 58 38.35 9.15 7.05
C GLY A 58 37.93 8.40 5.78
N SER A 59 36.62 8.16 5.58
CA SER A 59 36.06 7.64 4.32
C SER A 59 35.92 8.75 3.29
N THR A 60 35.80 8.38 2.02
CA THR A 60 35.41 9.28 0.93
C THR A 60 33.89 9.28 0.80
N ALA A 61 33.28 10.43 0.53
CA ALA A 61 31.85 10.54 0.29
C ALA A 61 31.54 11.41 -0.92
N LEU A 62 30.42 11.15 -1.58
CA LEU A 62 29.88 12.02 -2.61
C LEU A 62 29.18 13.22 -1.95
N ARG A 63 29.71 14.41 -2.14
CA ARG A 63 29.15 15.67 -1.65
C ARG A 63 28.47 16.45 -2.77
N THR A 64 27.26 16.92 -2.53
CA THR A 64 26.59 17.95 -3.33
C THR A 64 26.48 19.23 -2.50
N ASP A 65 26.88 20.38 -3.05
CA ASP A 65 26.84 21.69 -2.38
C ASP A 65 26.11 22.71 -3.28
N ARG A 66 25.01 23.27 -2.78
CA ARG A 66 24.18 24.26 -3.47
C ARG A 66 24.02 25.50 -2.60
N LYS A 67 24.69 26.59 -2.97
CA LYS A 67 24.57 27.88 -2.26
C LYS A 67 23.39 28.73 -2.72
N GLN A 68 22.93 28.54 -3.96
CA GLN A 68 21.85 29.30 -4.60
C GLN A 68 21.00 28.38 -5.49
N LEU A 69 19.78 28.81 -5.81
CA LEU A 69 18.80 28.05 -6.59
C LEU A 69 18.85 28.40 -8.09
N ASP A 70 20.06 28.41 -8.67
CA ASP A 70 20.27 28.78 -10.08
C ASP A 70 19.77 27.70 -11.07
N SER A 71 19.56 26.47 -10.58
CA SER A 71 19.00 25.33 -11.29
C SER A 71 17.87 24.69 -10.47
N PRO A 72 16.95 23.90 -11.08
CA PRO A 72 15.96 23.16 -10.29
C PRO A 72 16.63 22.11 -9.40
N SER A 73 17.68 21.45 -9.88
CA SER A 73 18.39 20.39 -9.18
C SER A 73 19.90 20.40 -9.42
N THR A 74 20.63 19.79 -8.49
CA THR A 74 22.02 19.36 -8.63
C THR A 74 22.12 17.94 -8.08
N TRP A 75 22.44 16.97 -8.93
CA TRP A 75 22.58 15.58 -8.52
C TRP A 75 23.52 14.82 -9.44
N VAL A 76 23.96 13.67 -8.97
CA VAL A 76 24.55 12.60 -9.77
C VAL A 76 23.45 11.62 -10.16
N GLN A 77 23.54 11.10 -11.39
CA GLN A 77 22.67 10.03 -11.87
C GLN A 77 23.47 8.75 -12.09
N ILE A 78 22.92 7.63 -11.63
CA ILE A 78 23.43 6.29 -11.85
C ILE A 78 22.37 5.52 -12.65
N THR A 79 22.71 5.07 -13.86
CA THR A 79 21.78 4.27 -14.67
C THR A 79 21.79 2.83 -14.16
N LEU A 80 20.61 2.31 -13.84
CA LEU A 80 20.40 0.92 -13.42
C LEU A 80 19.99 0.06 -14.62
N PRO A 81 20.28 -1.25 -14.63
CA PRO A 81 19.94 -2.16 -15.73
C PRO A 81 18.43 -2.42 -15.82
N ALA A 82 17.69 -1.49 -16.42
CA ALA A 82 16.22 -1.51 -16.49
C ALA A 82 15.67 -2.84 -17.01
N SER A 83 16.22 -3.38 -18.10
CA SER A 83 15.78 -4.65 -18.70
C SER A 83 15.82 -5.83 -17.72
N THR A 84 16.78 -5.83 -16.79
CA THR A 84 16.97 -6.88 -15.79
C THR A 84 16.10 -6.66 -14.56
N LEU A 85 15.78 -5.40 -14.24
CA LEU A 85 15.06 -5.02 -13.03
C LEU A 85 13.54 -4.91 -13.20
N ARG A 86 13.00 -4.89 -14.43
CA ARG A 86 11.54 -4.83 -14.69
C ARG A 86 10.77 -5.82 -13.81
N GLY A 87 9.83 -5.30 -13.02
CA GLY A 87 8.99 -6.07 -12.11
C GLY A 87 9.65 -6.45 -10.77
N CYS A 88 10.95 -6.20 -10.59
CA CYS A 88 11.61 -6.42 -9.30
C CYS A 88 11.21 -5.36 -8.27
N LYS A 89 11.35 -5.71 -6.99
CA LYS A 89 11.58 -4.73 -5.93
C LYS A 89 13.07 -4.59 -5.69
N ILE A 90 13.57 -3.37 -5.53
CA ILE A 90 14.96 -3.10 -5.14
C ILE A 90 15.01 -2.34 -3.82
N ARG A 91 15.96 -2.67 -2.95
CA ARG A 91 16.26 -1.91 -1.74
C ARG A 91 17.39 -0.94 -2.05
N ILE A 92 17.20 0.33 -1.68
CA ILE A 92 18.17 1.40 -1.91
C ILE A 92 18.55 1.96 -0.54
N GLN A 93 19.84 1.86 -0.23
CA GLN A 93 20.43 2.30 1.03
C GLN A 93 21.59 3.26 0.76
N ALA A 94 21.73 4.28 1.60
CA ALA A 94 22.93 5.10 1.65
C ALA A 94 23.04 5.78 3.02
N ALA A 95 24.25 5.89 3.56
CA ALA A 95 24.51 6.80 4.67
C ALA A 95 24.43 8.24 4.15
N VAL A 96 23.70 9.10 4.87
CA VAL A 96 23.45 10.49 4.48
C VAL A 96 23.76 11.42 5.64
N LYS A 97 24.52 12.47 5.36
CA LYS A 97 24.73 13.63 6.24
C LYS A 97 24.32 14.88 5.50
N ALA A 98 23.78 15.89 6.21
CA ALA A 98 23.40 17.13 5.58
C ALA A 98 23.67 18.35 6.47
N GLU A 99 23.92 19.49 5.82
CA GLU A 99 24.17 20.77 6.46
C GLU A 99 23.33 21.87 5.80
N ASN A 100 22.61 22.61 6.63
CA ASN A 100 21.87 23.81 6.25
C ASN A 100 20.91 23.62 5.05
N ILE A 101 20.24 22.47 4.98
CA ILE A 101 19.21 22.23 3.96
C ILE A 101 18.06 23.21 4.18
N SER A 102 17.77 24.05 3.19
CA SER A 102 16.67 25.03 3.27
C SER A 102 15.30 24.36 3.27
N VAL A 103 14.27 25.11 3.64
CA VAL A 103 12.88 24.65 3.58
C VAL A 103 12.50 24.33 2.13
N PRO A 104 12.03 23.11 1.82
CA PRO A 104 11.61 22.75 0.49
C PRO A 104 10.25 23.37 0.15
N PRO A 105 10.00 23.76 -1.12
CA PRO A 105 8.72 24.34 -1.52
C PRO A 105 7.58 23.32 -1.55
N ASN A 106 7.90 22.03 -1.72
CA ASN A 106 6.94 20.92 -1.63
C ASN A 106 7.55 19.76 -0.84
N SER A 107 6.70 18.89 -0.29
CA SER A 107 7.13 17.75 0.53
C SER A 107 7.99 16.72 -0.20
N TRP A 108 7.96 16.67 -1.55
CA TRP A 108 8.79 15.79 -2.36
C TRP A 108 10.14 16.40 -2.76
N ASN A 109 10.37 17.70 -2.53
CA ASN A 109 11.67 18.33 -2.79
C ASN A 109 12.63 18.14 -1.60
N GLY A 110 13.90 18.52 -1.75
CA GLY A 110 14.92 18.35 -0.71
C GLY A 110 16.08 17.46 -1.14
N ILE A 111 16.58 16.64 -0.21
CA ILE A 111 17.63 15.65 -0.46
C ILE A 111 17.05 14.53 -1.33
N LYS A 112 17.80 14.12 -2.36
CA LYS A 112 17.43 13.07 -3.31
C LYS A 112 18.29 11.85 -3.13
N ILE A 113 17.62 10.73 -2.86
CA ILE A 113 18.05 9.36 -3.12
C ILE A 113 16.87 8.71 -3.83
N MET A 114 16.68 9.07 -5.09
CA MET A 114 15.42 8.86 -5.79
C MET A 114 15.63 7.90 -6.96
N LEU A 115 14.85 6.83 -7.01
CA LEU A 115 14.74 6.02 -8.20
C LEU A 115 13.72 6.68 -9.15
N HIS A 116 14.16 7.02 -10.35
CA HIS A 116 13.31 7.46 -11.45
C HIS A 116 13.17 6.31 -12.45
N SER A 117 11.99 5.73 -12.53
CA SER A 117 11.64 4.74 -13.56
C SER A 117 10.76 5.40 -14.62
N LYS A 118 11.15 5.30 -15.89
CA LYS A 118 10.36 5.78 -17.03
C LYS A 118 9.76 4.61 -17.76
N GLY A 119 8.45 4.65 -18.02
CA GLY A 119 7.74 3.60 -18.74
C GLY A 119 6.56 4.14 -19.53
N SER A 120 5.97 3.28 -20.36
CA SER A 120 4.81 3.61 -21.19
C SER A 120 3.55 4.02 -20.41
N SER A 121 3.45 3.59 -19.16
CA SER A 121 2.35 3.88 -18.23
C SER A 121 2.57 5.16 -17.43
N GLY A 122 3.69 5.85 -17.65
CA GLY A 122 4.12 7.03 -16.89
C GLY A 122 5.40 6.78 -16.08
N ASP A 123 5.94 7.87 -15.55
CA ASP A 123 7.16 7.85 -14.75
C ASP A 123 6.83 7.62 -13.26
N THR A 124 7.72 6.95 -12.53
CA THR A 124 7.65 6.81 -11.06
C THR A 124 8.91 7.36 -10.40
N TYR A 125 8.75 7.88 -9.17
CA TYR A 125 9.80 8.59 -8.41
C TYR A 125 9.89 8.18 -6.93
N PRO A 126 9.96 6.88 -6.58
CA PRO A 126 10.09 6.48 -5.18
C PRO A 126 11.39 7.00 -4.56
N GLN A 127 11.28 7.50 -3.33
CA GLN A 127 12.38 8.02 -2.53
C GLN A 127 12.02 8.00 -1.04
N GLN A 128 13.02 8.00 -0.17
CA GLN A 128 12.82 8.36 1.24
C GLN A 128 12.98 9.88 1.39
N ASN A 129 11.97 10.54 1.97
CA ASN A 129 12.07 11.96 2.32
C ASN A 129 12.96 12.10 3.58
N LEU A 130 14.00 12.91 3.48
CA LEU A 130 14.92 13.22 4.57
C LEU A 130 14.65 14.63 5.12
N PRO A 131 14.93 14.88 6.41
CA PRO A 131 14.60 16.16 7.03
C PRO A 131 15.39 17.33 6.43
N GLN A 132 14.83 18.53 6.54
CA GLN A 132 15.56 19.78 6.28
C GLN A 132 16.55 20.11 7.43
N GLY A 133 17.36 21.15 7.25
CA GLY A 133 18.33 21.61 8.25
C GLY A 133 19.65 20.84 8.23
N THR A 134 20.25 20.68 9.42
CA THR A 134 21.55 20.02 9.60
C THR A 134 21.36 18.75 10.41
N PHE A 135 21.94 17.65 9.95
CA PHE A 135 21.98 16.40 10.70
C PHE A 135 23.25 15.63 10.40
N ASP A 136 23.74 14.93 11.43
CA ASP A 136 24.83 13.98 11.28
C ASP A 136 24.35 12.70 10.59
N TRP A 137 25.30 11.93 10.10
CA TRP A 137 25.11 10.71 9.33
C TRP A 137 24.01 9.80 9.87
N ARG A 138 23.09 9.45 8.98
CA ARG A 138 22.00 8.50 9.22
C ARG A 138 21.81 7.62 7.99
N MET A 139 21.24 6.44 8.17
CA MET A 139 20.91 5.58 7.04
C MET A 139 19.63 6.07 6.37
N ALA A 140 19.68 6.31 5.07
CA ALA A 140 18.51 6.26 4.22
C ALA A 140 18.34 4.81 3.74
N ASP A 141 17.12 4.28 3.81
CA ASP A 141 16.78 2.89 3.49
C ASP A 141 15.32 2.80 3.07
N TYR A 142 15.07 2.44 1.82
CA TYR A 142 13.72 2.20 1.32
C TYR A 142 13.71 1.12 0.23
N VAL A 143 12.54 0.52 0.03
CA VAL A 143 12.27 -0.45 -1.04
C VAL A 143 11.41 0.22 -2.11
N ALA A 144 11.77 0.02 -3.38
CA ALA A 144 11.08 0.57 -4.54
C ALA A 144 10.69 -0.52 -5.54
N ASN A 145 9.47 -0.42 -6.09
CA ASN A 145 9.05 -1.22 -7.23
C ASN A 145 9.65 -0.64 -8.52
N VAL A 146 10.17 -1.50 -9.39
CA VAL A 146 10.53 -1.16 -10.77
C VAL A 146 9.40 -1.62 -11.69
N PRO A 147 8.61 -0.71 -12.31
CA PRO A 147 7.49 -1.09 -13.18
C PRO A 147 7.89 -2.07 -14.31
N LEU A 148 6.97 -2.95 -14.70
CA LEU A 148 7.21 -3.95 -15.76
C LEU A 148 7.54 -3.33 -17.12
N ASP A 149 7.02 -2.15 -17.41
CA ASP A 149 7.23 -1.40 -18.64
C ASP A 149 8.35 -0.35 -18.54
N THR A 150 9.23 -0.48 -17.52
CA THR A 150 10.35 0.46 -17.33
C THR A 150 11.36 0.35 -18.48
N ASP A 151 11.52 1.41 -19.26
CA ASP A 151 12.53 1.53 -20.30
C ASP A 151 13.84 2.13 -19.76
N GLN A 152 13.75 3.01 -18.77
CA GLN A 152 14.91 3.62 -18.12
C GLN A 152 14.74 3.61 -16.61
N ALA A 153 15.76 3.17 -15.88
CA ALA A 153 15.83 3.22 -14.42
C ALA A 153 17.06 4.03 -14.01
N ILE A 154 16.86 5.13 -13.28
CA ILE A 154 17.91 6.08 -12.93
C ILE A 154 17.85 6.36 -11.44
N LEU A 155 18.93 6.08 -10.71
CA LEU A 155 19.08 6.52 -9.32
C LEU A 155 19.72 7.91 -9.29
N ALA A 156 19.04 8.88 -8.68
CA ALA A 156 19.51 10.25 -8.50
C ALA A 156 19.94 10.53 -7.04
N LEU A 157 21.16 11.04 -6.86
CA LEU A 157 21.74 11.42 -5.57
C LEU A 157 22.07 12.91 -5.55
N GLY A 158 21.43 13.71 -4.70
CA GLY A 158 21.71 15.16 -4.64
C GLY A 158 20.64 16.01 -3.96
N LEU A 159 20.40 17.21 -4.51
CA LEU A 159 19.49 18.22 -3.97
C LEU A 159 18.55 18.78 -5.05
N GLU A 160 17.26 18.87 -4.74
CA GLU A 160 16.23 19.48 -5.60
C GLU A 160 15.51 20.62 -4.87
N ALA A 161 15.42 21.78 -5.52
CA ALA A 161 14.74 22.99 -5.05
C ALA A 161 15.11 23.47 -3.63
N VAL A 162 16.27 23.06 -3.11
CA VAL A 162 16.82 23.47 -1.81
C VAL A 162 18.28 23.89 -1.94
N THR A 163 18.72 24.77 -1.05
CA THR A 163 20.14 25.09 -0.82
C THR A 163 20.67 24.26 0.35
N GLY A 164 21.98 24.20 0.50
CA GLY A 164 22.69 23.46 1.54
C GLY A 164 23.70 22.49 0.97
N ALA A 165 24.28 21.65 1.83
CA ALA A 165 25.20 20.59 1.43
C ALA A 165 24.71 19.23 1.93
N VAL A 166 24.91 18.20 1.12
CA VAL A 166 24.59 16.81 1.46
C VAL A 166 25.73 15.90 1.06
N TRP A 167 25.98 14.89 1.87
CA TRP A 167 26.97 13.85 1.65
C TRP A 167 26.28 12.49 1.59
N PHE A 168 26.74 11.65 0.67
CA PHE A 168 26.31 10.27 0.52
C PHE A 168 27.53 9.35 0.62
N ASP A 169 27.39 8.30 1.42
CA ASP A 169 28.36 7.23 1.58
C ASP A 169 27.64 5.89 1.69
N ASP A 170 28.37 4.77 1.64
CA ASP A 170 27.83 3.41 1.79
C ASP A 170 26.58 3.13 0.91
N LEU A 171 26.62 3.56 -0.35
CA LEU A 171 25.53 3.31 -1.30
C LEU A 171 25.41 1.81 -1.56
N ASN A 172 24.21 1.27 -1.38
CA ASN A 172 23.91 -0.11 -1.66
C ASN A 172 22.52 -0.24 -2.30
N VAL A 173 22.47 -0.80 -3.50
CA VAL A 173 21.24 -1.11 -4.24
C VAL A 173 21.22 -2.61 -4.46
N THR A 174 20.27 -3.30 -3.83
CA THR A 174 20.12 -4.75 -3.91
C THR A 174 18.74 -5.14 -4.40
N VAL A 175 18.65 -6.34 -4.97
CA VAL A 175 17.37 -6.93 -5.36
C VAL A 175 16.67 -7.38 -4.09
N TYR A 176 15.55 -6.73 -3.78
CA TYR A 176 14.73 -7.06 -2.62
C TYR A 176 13.79 -8.23 -2.93
N SER A 177 13.18 -8.23 -4.11
CA SER A 177 12.39 -9.37 -4.60
C SER A 177 12.48 -9.48 -6.13
N LYS A 178 12.36 -10.71 -6.62
CA LYS A 178 12.28 -11.02 -8.05
C LYS A 178 10.98 -10.49 -8.66
N PRO A 179 10.88 -10.38 -10.00
CA PRO A 179 9.61 -10.16 -10.67
C PRO A 179 8.65 -11.29 -10.34
N ARG A 180 7.37 -10.96 -10.18
CA ARG A 180 6.34 -11.99 -9.99
C ARG A 180 6.38 -12.97 -11.17
N PRO A 181 6.29 -14.28 -10.92
CA PRO A 181 6.23 -15.27 -11.99
C PRO A 181 4.93 -15.09 -12.78
N HIS A 182 5.02 -14.90 -14.09
CA HIS A 182 3.85 -14.94 -14.98
C HIS A 182 3.68 -16.38 -15.47
N PRO A 183 2.61 -17.09 -15.09
CA PRO A 183 2.43 -18.46 -15.55
C PRO A 183 2.21 -18.44 -17.08
N PRO A 184 2.80 -19.39 -17.83
CA PRO A 184 2.68 -19.42 -19.29
C PRO A 184 1.24 -19.65 -19.75
N THR A 185 0.39 -20.21 -18.88
CA THR A 185 -1.04 -20.33 -19.10
C THR A 185 -1.75 -20.16 -17.75
N PRO A 186 -2.83 -19.37 -17.67
CA PRO A 186 -3.61 -19.26 -16.44
C PRO A 186 -4.14 -20.63 -15.98
N PRO A 187 -4.30 -20.86 -14.67
CA PRO A 187 -4.96 -22.06 -14.16
C PRO A 187 -6.34 -22.27 -14.81
N ALA A 188 -6.74 -23.52 -15.05
CA ALA A 188 -8.00 -23.85 -15.69
C ALA A 188 -9.19 -23.85 -14.69
N GLY A 189 -10.41 -23.64 -15.20
CA GLY A 189 -11.66 -23.66 -14.42
C GLY A 189 -12.10 -22.28 -13.90
N PRO A 190 -13.29 -22.16 -13.29
CA PRO A 190 -13.71 -20.91 -12.67
C PRO A 190 -12.86 -20.61 -11.42
N PRO A 191 -12.53 -19.34 -11.15
CA PRO A 191 -11.79 -18.98 -9.96
C PRO A 191 -12.58 -19.30 -8.69
N TYR A 192 -11.89 -19.74 -7.64
CA TYR A 192 -12.48 -19.95 -6.33
C TYR A 192 -12.90 -18.61 -5.70
N LYS A 193 -14.18 -18.48 -5.33
CA LYS A 193 -14.72 -17.29 -4.63
C LYS A 193 -14.95 -17.52 -3.13
N GLY A 194 -15.09 -18.77 -2.71
CA GLY A 194 -15.47 -19.13 -1.33
C GLY A 194 -16.97 -19.06 -1.00
N HIS A 195 -17.82 -18.74 -1.98
CA HIS A 195 -19.27 -18.79 -1.87
C HIS A 195 -19.90 -19.19 -3.21
N ASN A 196 -21.19 -19.57 -3.18
CA ASN A 196 -21.94 -19.98 -4.37
C ASN A 196 -22.88 -18.88 -4.91
N LEU A 197 -22.97 -17.75 -4.23
CA LEU A 197 -23.77 -16.59 -4.67
C LEU A 197 -23.19 -15.95 -5.94
N THR A 198 -24.05 -15.27 -6.71
CA THR A 198 -23.60 -14.49 -7.87
C THR A 198 -22.57 -13.43 -7.47
N ARG A 199 -22.79 -12.76 -6.34
CA ARG A 199 -21.97 -11.65 -5.82
C ARG A 199 -22.15 -11.50 -4.30
N LEU A 200 -21.07 -11.18 -3.60
CA LEU A 200 -21.15 -10.55 -2.28
C LEU A 200 -21.12 -9.02 -2.44
N ARG A 201 -22.19 -8.35 -1.98
CA ARG A 201 -22.28 -6.89 -1.94
C ARG A 201 -22.63 -6.45 -0.54
N GLY A 202 -21.71 -5.71 0.06
CA GLY A 202 -21.75 -5.41 1.48
C GLY A 202 -21.09 -4.11 1.87
N ALA A 203 -20.71 -4.04 3.14
CA ALA A 203 -19.98 -2.92 3.69
C ALA A 203 -18.97 -3.37 4.75
N MET A 204 -17.92 -2.56 4.90
CA MET A 204 -17.16 -2.50 6.15
C MET A 204 -18.07 -1.86 7.21
N ILE A 205 -18.09 -2.43 8.42
CA ILE A 205 -19.03 -2.04 9.49
C ILE A 205 -18.34 -1.45 10.71
N GLY A 206 -19.05 -0.61 11.47
CA GLY A 206 -18.58 -0.15 12.77
C GLY A 206 -18.37 -1.28 13.80
N ILE A 207 -17.48 -1.07 14.76
CA ILE A 207 -17.06 -2.10 15.75
C ILE A 207 -18.06 -2.38 16.89
N ASN A 208 -19.13 -1.59 17.02
CA ASN A 208 -20.07 -1.67 18.15
C ASN A 208 -21.53 -1.85 17.69
N LEU A 209 -21.74 -2.34 16.46
CA LEU A 209 -23.08 -2.49 15.90
C LEU A 209 -23.89 -3.55 16.67
N GLN A 210 -25.16 -3.24 16.89
CA GLN A 210 -26.11 -4.13 17.56
C GLN A 210 -27.00 -4.82 16.54
N GLU A 211 -27.78 -5.80 16.97
CA GLU A 211 -28.71 -6.55 16.12
C GLU A 211 -29.58 -5.64 15.23
N GLN A 212 -30.09 -4.53 15.76
CA GLN A 212 -30.91 -3.59 14.99
C GLN A 212 -30.15 -2.97 13.81
N ASP A 213 -28.85 -2.70 13.95
CA ASP A 213 -28.03 -2.19 12.85
C ASP A 213 -27.92 -3.21 11.71
N PHE A 214 -27.78 -4.50 12.04
CA PHE A 214 -27.78 -5.57 11.03
C PHE A 214 -29.15 -5.73 10.38
N ARG A 215 -30.24 -5.58 11.14
CA ARG A 215 -31.61 -5.60 10.58
C ARG A 215 -31.85 -4.41 9.65
N ASP A 216 -31.36 -3.23 9.99
CA ASP A 216 -31.39 -2.05 9.12
C ASP A 216 -30.59 -2.31 7.83
N PHE A 217 -29.40 -2.90 7.93
CA PHE A 217 -28.56 -3.20 6.78
C PHE A 217 -29.17 -4.29 5.88
N ALA A 218 -29.76 -5.33 6.47
CA ALA A 218 -30.53 -6.35 5.75
C ALA A 218 -31.77 -5.76 5.06
N SER A 219 -32.38 -4.69 5.61
CA SER A 219 -33.49 -3.99 4.95
C SER A 219 -33.07 -3.29 3.65
N TRP A 220 -31.77 -3.07 3.45
CA TRP A 220 -31.21 -2.60 2.19
C TRP A 220 -30.89 -3.75 1.23
N ASN A 221 -31.20 -5.00 1.60
CA ASN A 221 -30.88 -6.23 0.89
C ASN A 221 -29.37 -6.53 0.78
N ALA A 222 -28.56 -6.03 1.72
CA ALA A 222 -27.12 -6.36 1.78
C ALA A 222 -26.90 -7.80 2.26
N ASN A 223 -25.94 -8.52 1.67
CA ASN A 223 -25.67 -9.94 1.98
C ASN A 223 -24.27 -10.22 2.54
N HIS A 224 -23.48 -9.17 2.81
CA HIS A 224 -22.09 -9.31 3.21
C HIS A 224 -21.65 -8.19 4.17
N VAL A 225 -20.83 -8.54 5.17
CA VAL A 225 -20.12 -7.57 6.01
C VAL A 225 -18.65 -7.93 6.11
N ARG A 226 -17.78 -6.92 5.94
CA ARG A 226 -16.38 -6.99 6.38
C ARG A 226 -16.35 -6.58 7.84
N TRP A 227 -16.12 -7.54 8.72
CA TRP A 227 -16.13 -7.37 10.17
C TRP A 227 -14.72 -7.04 10.66
N GLN A 228 -14.44 -5.75 10.80
CA GLN A 228 -13.16 -5.29 11.30
C GLN A 228 -12.96 -5.57 12.79
N LEU A 229 -11.87 -6.26 13.10
CA LEU A 229 -11.27 -6.31 14.42
C LEU A 229 -10.37 -5.08 14.57
N LEU A 230 -11.01 -3.93 14.82
CA LEU A 230 -10.37 -2.64 15.01
C LEU A 230 -10.32 -2.23 16.49
N TRP A 231 -9.11 -2.01 17.02
CA TRP A 231 -8.89 -1.54 18.39
C TRP A 231 -8.92 -0.01 18.43
N ASN A 232 -10.10 0.59 18.25
CA ASN A 232 -10.34 2.03 18.44
C ASN A 232 -9.36 2.97 17.70
N GLY A 233 -9.21 2.80 16.39
CA GLY A 233 -8.55 3.80 15.53
C GLY A 233 -7.63 3.19 14.47
N PHE A 234 -7.51 3.92 13.36
CA PHE A 234 -6.61 3.61 12.25
C PHE A 234 -6.06 4.93 11.65
N PRO A 235 -4.78 5.00 11.26
CA PRO A 235 -3.75 3.96 11.38
C PRO A 235 -3.18 3.81 12.80
N HIS A 236 -3.59 4.66 13.74
CA HIS A 236 -3.12 4.64 15.13
C HIS A 236 -4.14 4.02 16.07
N SER A 237 -3.65 3.17 16.97
CA SER A 237 -4.49 2.39 17.89
C SER A 237 -3.78 2.20 19.23
N PRO A 238 -4.49 1.76 20.30
CA PRO A 238 -3.84 1.34 21.54
C PRO A 238 -2.85 0.18 21.38
N ALA A 239 -2.86 -0.55 20.25
CA ALA A 239 -1.88 -1.60 19.99
C ALA A 239 -0.47 -1.05 19.71
N ASP A 240 -0.35 0.22 19.31
CA ASP A 240 0.93 0.87 18.98
C ASP A 240 1.84 0.96 20.23
N ASP A 241 1.23 1.19 21.40
CA ASP A 241 1.89 1.31 22.71
C ASP A 241 1.56 0.15 23.68
N GLY A 242 0.67 -0.76 23.26
CA GLY A 242 0.13 -1.84 24.09
C GLY A 242 1.06 -3.06 24.19
N ASP A 243 0.83 -3.89 25.22
CA ASP A 243 1.47 -5.20 25.33
C ASP A 243 0.57 -6.32 24.77
N ILE A 244 1.18 -7.50 24.56
CA ILE A 244 0.48 -8.67 24.02
C ILE A 244 -0.71 -9.10 24.92
N PRO A 245 -0.59 -9.15 26.27
CA PRO A 245 -1.74 -9.44 27.14
C PRO A 245 -2.94 -8.49 27.00
N ALA A 246 -2.69 -7.17 26.91
CA ALA A 246 -3.74 -6.19 26.69
C ALA A 246 -4.42 -6.39 25.33
N TYR A 247 -3.62 -6.65 24.29
CA TYR A 247 -4.11 -6.97 22.96
C TYR A 247 -4.97 -8.24 22.94
N GLU A 248 -4.54 -9.32 23.61
CA GLU A 248 -5.31 -10.56 23.72
C GLU A 248 -6.65 -10.36 24.45
N THR A 249 -6.66 -9.51 25.48
CA THR A 249 -7.87 -9.17 26.25
C THR A 249 -8.87 -8.40 25.39
N TRP A 250 -8.40 -7.41 24.62
CA TRP A 250 -9.23 -6.69 23.66
C TRP A 250 -9.78 -7.63 22.58
N LEU A 251 -8.91 -8.44 21.97
CA LEU A 251 -9.31 -9.37 20.91
C LEU A 251 -10.40 -10.34 21.38
N GLU A 252 -10.26 -10.93 22.58
CA GLU A 252 -11.30 -11.81 23.12
C GLU A 252 -12.64 -11.08 23.29
N SER A 253 -12.62 -9.81 23.64
CA SER A 253 -13.83 -9.00 23.77
C SER A 253 -14.47 -8.73 22.39
N ALA A 254 -13.65 -8.40 21.39
CA ALA A 254 -14.12 -8.22 20.00
C ALA A 254 -14.69 -9.51 19.41
N LEU A 255 -14.04 -10.66 19.62
CA LEU A 255 -14.52 -11.96 19.16
C LEU A 255 -15.82 -12.38 19.87
N LYS A 256 -15.99 -12.09 21.17
CA LYS A 256 -17.26 -12.31 21.87
C LYS A 256 -18.41 -11.47 21.30
N HIS A 257 -18.10 -10.27 20.81
CA HIS A 257 -19.10 -9.45 20.15
C HIS A 257 -19.49 -10.04 18.77
N LEU A 258 -18.51 -10.49 17.99
CA LEU A 258 -18.78 -11.22 16.75
C LEU A 258 -19.64 -12.46 17.01
N ASP A 259 -19.27 -13.27 18.01
CA ASP A 259 -20.01 -14.48 18.39
C ASP A 259 -21.48 -14.19 18.70
N SER A 260 -21.78 -13.09 19.40
CA SER A 260 -23.15 -12.75 19.76
C SER A 260 -24.00 -12.39 18.54
N MET A 261 -23.39 -12.00 17.42
CA MET A 261 -24.07 -11.62 16.18
C MET A 261 -24.11 -12.72 15.11
N LEU A 262 -23.44 -13.87 15.30
CA LEU A 262 -23.43 -14.97 14.32
C LEU A 262 -24.83 -15.50 13.98
N SER A 263 -25.69 -15.66 15.00
CA SER A 263 -27.07 -16.13 14.81
C SER A 263 -27.92 -15.11 14.04
N VAL A 264 -27.73 -13.82 14.33
CA VAL A 264 -28.39 -12.71 13.64
C VAL A 264 -27.98 -12.67 12.17
N CYS A 265 -26.68 -12.67 11.89
CA CYS A 265 -26.18 -12.62 10.52
C CYS A 265 -26.64 -13.84 9.70
N ARG A 266 -26.66 -15.04 10.32
CA ARG A 266 -27.22 -16.24 9.68
C ARG A 266 -28.71 -16.10 9.37
N GLN A 267 -29.50 -15.57 10.31
CA GLN A 267 -30.93 -15.34 10.07
C GLN A 267 -31.17 -14.36 8.91
N LEU A 268 -30.30 -13.36 8.79
CA LEU A 268 -30.41 -12.30 7.79
C LEU A 268 -29.75 -12.65 6.45
N GLY A 269 -29.11 -13.82 6.33
CA GLY A 269 -28.37 -14.19 5.12
C GLY A 269 -27.19 -13.25 4.83
N ILE A 270 -26.53 -12.77 5.89
CA ILE A 270 -25.34 -11.91 5.81
C ILE A 270 -24.10 -12.76 6.06
N HIS A 271 -23.25 -12.87 5.05
CA HIS A 271 -21.93 -13.47 5.16
C HIS A 271 -20.94 -12.54 5.86
N ILE A 272 -20.02 -13.12 6.63
CA ILE A 272 -19.04 -12.36 7.42
C ILE A 272 -17.62 -12.65 6.92
N LEU A 273 -16.88 -11.61 6.54
CA LEU A 273 -15.42 -11.67 6.44
C LEU A 273 -14.82 -11.15 7.74
N VAL A 274 -14.10 -11.99 8.49
CA VAL A 274 -13.39 -11.55 9.69
C VAL A 274 -12.09 -10.87 9.26
N ASP A 275 -11.98 -9.57 9.49
CA ASP A 275 -10.84 -8.75 9.11
C ASP A 275 -9.98 -8.37 10.31
N LEU A 276 -8.69 -8.70 10.29
CA LEU A 276 -7.75 -8.21 11.28
C LEU A 276 -7.28 -6.79 10.95
N HIS A 277 -8.09 -5.83 11.35
CA HIS A 277 -7.86 -4.43 11.02
C HIS A 277 -6.68 -3.79 11.76
N THR A 278 -6.52 -4.14 13.03
CA THR A 278 -5.36 -3.74 13.85
C THR A 278 -4.56 -4.99 14.24
N PRO A 279 -3.36 -5.20 13.66
CA PRO A 279 -2.53 -6.36 13.97
C PRO A 279 -1.82 -6.23 15.32
N PRO A 280 -1.28 -7.33 15.88
CA PRO A 280 -0.44 -7.27 17.08
C PRO A 280 0.71 -6.26 16.94
N GLY A 281 0.85 -5.41 17.96
CA GLY A 281 1.83 -4.32 17.97
C GLY A 281 1.44 -3.09 17.16
N GLY A 282 0.29 -3.08 16.48
CA GLY A 282 -0.19 -1.91 15.74
C GLY A 282 0.81 -1.41 14.69
N ARG A 283 0.96 -0.09 14.63
CA ARG A 283 1.87 0.59 13.69
C ARG A 283 2.84 1.51 14.40
N ASN A 284 4.01 1.73 13.79
CA ASN A 284 4.97 2.74 14.26
C ASN A 284 4.61 4.16 13.78
N SER A 285 5.43 5.16 14.12
CA SER A 285 5.22 6.56 13.72
C SER A 285 5.22 6.78 12.20
N GLU A 286 5.88 5.90 11.44
CA GLU A 286 5.92 5.89 9.97
C GLU A 286 4.73 5.13 9.36
N LYS A 287 3.79 4.68 10.20
CA LYS A 287 2.60 3.89 9.83
C LYS A 287 2.93 2.50 9.28
N GLU A 288 4.13 2.00 9.54
CA GLU A 288 4.55 0.64 9.20
C GLU A 288 4.07 -0.33 10.28
N CYS A 289 3.65 -1.54 9.91
CA CYS A 289 3.17 -2.52 10.88
C CYS A 289 4.33 -3.06 11.72
N ASN A 290 4.17 -3.08 13.04
CA ASN A 290 5.19 -3.59 13.95
C ASN A 290 5.41 -5.12 13.83
N LEU A 291 4.49 -5.83 13.15
CA LEU A 291 4.68 -7.20 12.64
C LEU A 291 6.01 -7.39 11.88
N PHE A 292 6.49 -6.33 11.23
CA PHE A 292 7.69 -6.36 10.40
C PHE A 292 8.91 -5.73 11.08
N LYS A 293 8.78 -5.38 12.36
CA LYS A 293 9.83 -4.74 13.17
C LYS A 293 10.30 -5.64 14.30
N GLU A 294 9.41 -6.47 14.84
CA GLU A 294 9.74 -7.34 15.97
C GLU A 294 9.15 -8.76 15.83
N LYS A 295 10.01 -9.77 16.04
CA LYS A 295 9.62 -11.20 15.93
C LYS A 295 8.45 -11.57 16.86
N ARG A 296 8.40 -10.98 18.07
CA ARG A 296 7.33 -11.26 19.04
C ARG A 296 5.93 -10.96 18.50
N PHE A 297 5.79 -9.97 17.62
CA PHE A 297 4.51 -9.64 17.01
C PHE A 297 4.14 -10.60 15.87
N GLN A 298 5.12 -11.14 15.13
CA GLN A 298 4.87 -12.26 14.19
C GLN A 298 4.41 -13.51 14.94
N ASP A 299 5.06 -13.86 16.06
CA ASP A 299 4.67 -15.02 16.87
C ASP A 299 3.25 -14.85 17.44
N ALA A 300 2.91 -13.66 17.94
CA ALA A 300 1.56 -13.31 18.41
C ALA A 300 0.53 -13.38 17.28
N PHE A 301 0.86 -12.88 16.09
CA PHE A 301 -0.01 -12.92 14.91
C PHE A 301 -0.35 -14.34 14.46
N LEU A 302 0.65 -15.23 14.42
CA LEU A 302 0.44 -16.64 14.10
C LEU A 302 -0.45 -17.33 15.14
N THR A 303 -0.24 -17.04 16.43
CA THR A 303 -1.01 -17.62 17.54
C THR A 303 -2.46 -17.13 17.52
N LEU A 304 -2.68 -15.85 17.24
CA LEU A 304 -3.98 -15.24 17.05
C LEU A 304 -4.77 -15.91 15.93
N TRP A 305 -4.15 -16.11 14.77
CA TRP A 305 -4.86 -16.70 13.63
C TRP A 305 -5.23 -18.16 13.86
N GLU A 306 -4.38 -18.92 14.56
CA GLU A 306 -4.79 -20.26 15.00
C GLU A 306 -5.97 -20.23 15.98
N LYS A 307 -6.04 -19.23 16.87
CA LYS A 307 -7.18 -19.04 17.79
C LYS A 307 -8.47 -18.72 17.04
N ILE A 308 -8.43 -17.78 16.08
CA ILE A 308 -9.59 -17.41 15.26
C ILE A 308 -10.05 -18.62 14.43
N ALA A 309 -9.12 -19.31 13.75
CA ALA A 309 -9.44 -20.51 12.97
C ALA A 309 -10.08 -21.61 13.85
N ARG A 310 -9.55 -21.87 15.05
CA ARG A 310 -10.14 -22.85 15.99
C ARG A 310 -11.56 -22.48 16.40
N ARG A 311 -11.84 -21.18 16.55
CA ARG A 311 -13.15 -20.67 16.98
C ARG A 311 -14.22 -20.81 15.89
N TYR A 312 -13.86 -20.55 14.63
CA TYR A 312 -14.82 -20.41 13.54
C TYR A 312 -14.78 -21.50 12.46
N LYS A 313 -13.90 -22.50 12.56
CA LYS A 313 -13.75 -23.55 11.53
C LYS A 313 -15.03 -24.27 11.09
N ASP A 314 -16.03 -24.37 11.98
CA ASP A 314 -17.29 -25.07 11.71
C ASP A 314 -18.45 -24.09 11.42
N GLU A 315 -18.16 -22.79 11.30
CA GLU A 315 -19.17 -21.74 11.38
C GLU A 315 -19.45 -21.07 10.03
N SER A 316 -20.38 -21.68 9.28
CA SER A 316 -20.64 -21.39 7.86
C SER A 316 -21.13 -19.97 7.51
N VAL A 317 -21.50 -19.16 8.49
CA VAL A 317 -21.83 -17.74 8.26
C VAL A 317 -20.56 -16.91 8.03
N ILE A 318 -19.42 -17.37 8.56
CA ILE A 318 -18.11 -16.83 8.18
C ILE A 318 -17.83 -17.27 6.74
N TRP A 319 -17.58 -16.30 5.87
CA TRP A 319 -17.11 -16.55 4.51
C TRP A 319 -15.60 -16.81 4.50
N GLY A 320 -14.84 -16.03 5.28
CA GLY A 320 -13.40 -16.14 5.29
C GLY A 320 -12.70 -15.27 6.33
N TYR A 321 -11.37 -15.28 6.22
CA TYR A 321 -10.43 -14.59 7.09
C TYR A 321 -9.56 -13.64 6.28
N ASP A 322 -9.65 -12.34 6.51
CA ASP A 322 -8.78 -11.32 5.94
C ASP A 322 -7.60 -11.07 6.87
N LEU A 323 -6.41 -11.49 6.43
CA LEU A 323 -5.31 -11.77 7.34
C LEU A 323 -4.76 -10.53 8.04
N VAL A 324 -4.63 -9.41 7.33
CA VAL A 324 -4.18 -8.11 7.84
C VAL A 324 -4.72 -7.03 6.91
N ASN A 325 -5.37 -6.03 7.49
CA ASN A 325 -5.76 -4.82 6.76
C ASN A 325 -4.53 -3.97 6.38
N GLU A 326 -4.41 -3.64 5.10
CA GLU A 326 -3.46 -2.68 4.53
C GLU A 326 -2.01 -2.88 5.02
N PRO A 327 -1.40 -4.08 4.88
CA PRO A 327 -0.08 -4.36 5.44
C PRO A 327 0.97 -3.39 4.89
N VAL A 328 1.82 -2.84 5.77
CA VAL A 328 2.94 -1.97 5.39
C VAL A 328 4.20 -2.47 6.07
N GLU A 329 5.11 -3.03 5.27
CA GLU A 329 6.37 -3.62 5.72
C GLU A 329 7.39 -2.57 6.15
N GLY A 330 7.57 -1.55 5.31
CA GLY A 330 8.66 -0.61 5.46
C GLY A 330 10.02 -1.28 5.36
N THR A 331 11.03 -0.68 5.98
CA THR A 331 12.36 -1.29 6.09
C THR A 331 12.38 -2.37 7.16
N MET A 332 12.86 -3.57 6.81
CA MET A 332 12.82 -4.74 7.69
C MET A 332 14.21 -5.32 7.99
N PRO A 333 14.42 -5.89 9.19
CA PRO A 333 15.55 -6.80 9.45
C PRO A 333 15.43 -8.08 8.62
N ASP A 334 16.55 -8.57 8.10
CA ASP A 334 16.60 -9.81 7.29
C ASP A 334 16.22 -11.08 8.08
N THR A 335 16.11 -10.99 9.40
CA THR A 335 15.72 -12.09 10.30
C THR A 335 14.20 -12.24 10.44
N LEU A 336 13.41 -11.30 9.93
CA LEU A 336 11.95 -11.33 9.97
C LEU A 336 11.37 -11.77 8.64
N MET A 337 10.22 -12.44 8.69
CA MET A 337 9.46 -12.80 7.50
C MET A 337 8.83 -11.57 6.88
N ASP A 338 9.00 -11.38 5.57
CA ASP A 338 8.24 -10.40 4.79
C ASP A 338 6.74 -10.75 4.78
N TRP A 339 5.89 -9.86 4.27
CA TRP A 339 4.44 -10.05 4.31
C TRP A 339 4.02 -11.35 3.64
N ARG A 340 4.62 -11.68 2.49
CA ARG A 340 4.27 -12.91 1.77
C ARG A 340 4.72 -14.14 2.54
N GLU A 341 5.95 -14.13 3.06
CA GLU A 341 6.48 -15.22 3.89
C GLU A 341 5.62 -15.44 5.15
N LEU A 342 5.24 -14.37 5.85
CA LEU A 342 4.38 -14.43 7.02
C LEU A 342 2.99 -14.96 6.66
N ALA A 343 2.38 -14.45 5.58
CA ALA A 343 1.08 -14.92 5.10
C ALA A 343 1.10 -16.42 4.74
N ILE A 344 2.18 -16.91 4.12
CA ILE A 344 2.35 -18.35 3.83
C ILE A 344 2.33 -19.18 5.10
N VAL A 345 3.11 -18.79 6.12
CA VAL A 345 3.16 -19.52 7.39
C VAL A 345 1.81 -19.45 8.12
N THR A 346 1.12 -18.30 8.08
CA THR A 346 -0.22 -18.14 8.64
C THR A 346 -1.22 -19.06 7.95
N VAL A 347 -1.25 -19.10 6.61
CA VAL A 347 -2.15 -19.98 5.85
C VAL A 347 -1.89 -21.45 6.21
N GLN A 348 -0.63 -21.88 6.31
CA GLN A 348 -0.31 -23.26 6.72
C GLN A 348 -0.89 -23.61 8.09
N ARG A 349 -0.75 -22.70 9.06
CA ARG A 349 -1.28 -22.88 10.42
C ARG A 349 -2.80 -22.88 10.47
N ILE A 350 -3.44 -21.95 9.75
CA ILE A 350 -4.90 -21.93 9.61
C ILE A 350 -5.37 -23.23 8.97
N ARG A 351 -4.76 -23.68 7.86
CA ARG A 351 -5.19 -24.87 7.11
C ARG A 351 -5.00 -26.18 7.87
N ALA A 352 -4.11 -26.23 8.86
CA ALA A 352 -4.00 -27.35 9.80
C ALA A 352 -5.21 -27.47 10.75
N ILE A 353 -6.01 -26.40 10.89
CA ILE A 353 -7.17 -26.31 11.79
C ILE A 353 -8.48 -26.22 10.99
N ASP A 354 -8.47 -25.42 9.93
CA ASP A 354 -9.61 -25.04 9.10
C ASP A 354 -9.23 -25.10 7.61
N SER A 355 -9.70 -26.15 6.96
CA SER A 355 -9.47 -26.41 5.54
C SER A 355 -10.53 -25.80 4.61
N GLN A 356 -11.55 -25.14 5.15
CA GLN A 356 -12.75 -24.79 4.38
C GLN A 356 -12.91 -23.31 4.08
N HIS A 357 -12.78 -22.44 5.10
CA HIS A 357 -13.03 -21.00 4.93
C HIS A 357 -12.05 -20.35 3.95
N ALA A 358 -12.52 -19.35 3.20
CA ALA A 358 -11.64 -18.58 2.33
C ALA A 358 -10.58 -17.84 3.16
N ILE A 359 -9.38 -17.70 2.62
CA ILE A 359 -8.38 -16.78 3.17
C ILE A 359 -8.25 -15.62 2.20
N ILE A 360 -8.46 -14.41 2.70
CA ILE A 360 -8.38 -13.17 1.96
C ILE A 360 -6.99 -12.56 2.21
N ILE A 361 -6.32 -12.17 1.13
CA ILE A 361 -4.99 -11.56 1.16
C ILE A 361 -5.03 -10.19 0.50
N GLU A 362 -4.71 -9.16 1.27
CA GLU A 362 -4.34 -7.84 0.76
C GLU A 362 -2.84 -7.77 0.44
N ALA A 363 -2.48 -7.07 -0.63
CA ALA A 363 -1.07 -6.88 -1.00
C ALA A 363 -0.45 -5.67 -0.29
N ALA A 364 0.81 -5.80 0.12
CA ALA A 364 1.58 -4.69 0.68
C ALA A 364 2.25 -3.83 -0.42
N PRO A 365 2.32 -2.50 -0.26
CA PRO A 365 1.80 -1.72 0.87
C PRO A 365 0.33 -1.29 0.67
N TRP A 366 -0.38 -1.04 1.79
CA TRP A 366 -1.69 -0.36 1.82
C TRP A 366 -2.84 -1.04 1.10
N GLY A 367 -2.72 -2.31 0.70
CA GLY A 367 -3.83 -3.01 0.02
C GLY A 367 -4.23 -2.40 -1.32
N GLY A 368 -3.42 -1.52 -1.93
CA GLY A 368 -3.82 -0.78 -3.13
C GLY A 368 -3.83 -1.65 -4.41
N PRO A 369 -4.53 -1.22 -5.48
CA PRO A 369 -4.57 -2.00 -6.72
C PRO A 369 -3.16 -2.12 -7.37
N GLY A 370 -2.28 -1.15 -7.13
CA GLY A 370 -0.88 -1.18 -7.57
C GLY A 370 0.00 -2.14 -6.77
N ALA A 371 -0.29 -2.32 -5.48
CA ALA A 371 0.38 -3.31 -4.66
C ALA A 371 0.02 -4.73 -5.14
N LEU A 372 -1.28 -4.97 -5.39
CA LEU A 372 -1.77 -6.27 -5.85
C LEU A 372 -1.18 -6.67 -7.20
N ALA A 373 -1.07 -5.74 -8.16
CA ALA A 373 -0.49 -6.01 -9.48
C ALA A 373 0.97 -6.49 -9.44
N ASN A 374 1.68 -6.24 -8.34
CA ASN A 374 3.07 -6.66 -8.10
C ASN A 374 3.17 -7.81 -7.09
N PHE A 375 2.05 -8.27 -6.52
CA PHE A 375 2.04 -9.34 -5.53
C PHE A 375 2.19 -10.70 -6.22
N GLU A 376 3.06 -11.56 -5.69
CA GLU A 376 3.12 -12.95 -6.10
C GLU A 376 2.08 -13.75 -5.29
N PRO A 377 1.11 -14.42 -5.96
CA PRO A 377 0.13 -15.24 -5.26
C PRO A 377 0.75 -16.24 -4.29
N LEU A 378 0.02 -16.53 -3.23
CA LEU A 378 0.38 -17.59 -2.31
C LEU A 378 0.17 -18.96 -2.97
N PRO A 379 1.02 -19.96 -2.68
CA PRO A 379 0.96 -21.29 -3.28
C PRO A 379 -0.10 -22.18 -2.59
N PHE A 380 -1.31 -21.65 -2.41
CA PHE A 380 -2.42 -22.35 -1.76
C PHE A 380 -3.71 -22.22 -2.56
N GLU A 381 -4.55 -23.23 -2.46
CA GLU A 381 -5.95 -23.15 -2.89
C GLU A 381 -6.79 -22.35 -1.89
N LYS A 382 -8.01 -22.00 -2.31
CA LYS A 382 -9.00 -21.30 -1.49
C LYS A 382 -8.52 -19.93 -0.96
N ILE A 383 -7.75 -19.23 -1.79
CA ILE A 383 -7.30 -17.86 -1.54
C ILE A 383 -8.10 -16.90 -2.43
N VAL A 384 -8.60 -15.83 -1.83
CA VAL A 384 -9.20 -14.68 -2.52
C VAL A 384 -8.29 -13.48 -2.29
N TYR A 385 -8.12 -12.62 -3.29
CA TYR A 385 -7.24 -11.46 -3.16
C TYR A 385 -8.05 -10.18 -3.07
N SER A 386 -7.64 -9.33 -2.14
CA SER A 386 -8.33 -8.08 -1.85
C SER A 386 -7.49 -6.88 -2.24
N PHE A 387 -8.16 -5.83 -2.69
CA PHE A 387 -7.58 -4.50 -2.76
C PHE A 387 -8.58 -3.43 -2.33
N HIS A 388 -8.08 -2.27 -1.92
CA HIS A 388 -8.86 -1.09 -1.57
C HIS A 388 -8.82 -0.04 -2.67
N MET A 389 -9.98 0.54 -2.99
CA MET A 389 -10.13 1.50 -4.07
C MET A 389 -10.39 2.92 -3.55
N TYR A 390 -9.30 3.61 -3.21
CA TYR A 390 -9.30 5.02 -2.81
C TYR A 390 -8.62 5.95 -3.81
N GLU A 391 -8.13 5.44 -4.92
CA GLU A 391 -7.45 6.26 -5.92
C GLU A 391 -8.45 7.03 -6.81
N PRO A 392 -8.34 8.38 -6.92
CA PRO A 392 -7.29 9.23 -6.37
C PRO A 392 -7.53 9.61 -4.90
N GLY A 393 -6.51 9.38 -4.06
CA GLY A 393 -6.59 9.62 -2.61
C GLY A 393 -6.90 11.07 -2.25
N GLU A 394 -6.38 12.03 -3.03
CA GLU A 394 -6.67 13.46 -2.84
C GLU A 394 -8.16 13.78 -2.91
N PHE A 395 -8.94 13.04 -3.71
CA PHE A 395 -10.38 13.23 -3.80
C PHE A 395 -11.15 12.48 -2.72
N THR A 396 -10.82 11.19 -2.52
CA THR A 396 -11.55 10.32 -1.59
C THR A 396 -11.35 10.71 -0.12
N HIS A 397 -10.22 11.36 0.18
CA HIS A 397 -9.83 11.85 1.51
C HIS A 397 -9.68 13.39 1.58
N GLN A 398 -10.23 14.13 0.62
CA GLN A 398 -10.13 15.60 0.64
C GLN A 398 -10.67 16.14 1.97
N ASN A 399 -9.90 17.02 2.58
CA ASN A 399 -10.26 17.68 3.83
C ASN A 399 -10.43 16.76 5.05
N VAL A 400 -9.83 15.56 5.07
CA VAL A 400 -9.81 14.69 6.26
C VAL A 400 -8.67 15.07 7.21
N TYR A 401 -7.46 15.26 6.69
CA TYR A 401 -6.25 15.58 7.46
C TYR A 401 -5.65 16.94 7.11
N ASN A 402 -6.26 17.66 6.18
CA ASN A 402 -5.78 18.92 5.63
C ASN A 402 -6.96 19.84 5.30
N ASP A 403 -6.66 21.06 4.85
CA ASP A 403 -7.65 22.00 4.31
C ASP A 403 -7.19 22.42 2.90
N ILE A 404 -7.85 21.87 1.89
CA ILE A 404 -7.58 22.06 0.47
C ILE A 404 -8.85 22.55 -0.26
N PRO A 405 -8.71 23.26 -1.40
CA PRO A 405 -9.85 23.59 -2.25
C PRO A 405 -10.68 22.34 -2.62
N PRO A 406 -12.02 22.43 -2.68
CA PRO A 406 -12.86 21.29 -3.04
C PRO A 406 -12.49 20.67 -4.39
N ILE A 407 -12.34 19.34 -4.42
CA ILE A 407 -11.99 18.56 -5.61
C ILE A 407 -13.24 17.84 -6.10
N SER A 408 -13.57 18.01 -7.39
CA SER A 408 -14.72 17.34 -8.03
C SER A 408 -14.30 16.09 -8.77
N TYR A 409 -15.22 15.13 -8.90
CA TYR A 409 -15.10 13.96 -9.76
C TYR A 409 -16.37 13.84 -10.63
N PRO A 410 -16.27 13.58 -11.95
CA PRO A 410 -15.04 13.56 -12.74
C PRO A 410 -14.37 14.94 -12.80
N GLY A 411 -13.06 14.99 -12.94
CA GLY A 411 -12.31 16.25 -12.91
C GLY A 411 -10.80 16.08 -13.00
N ILE A 412 -10.08 17.20 -13.10
CA ILE A 412 -8.62 17.21 -13.03
C ILE A 412 -8.19 17.15 -11.56
N ILE A 413 -7.42 16.12 -11.20
CA ILE A 413 -6.92 15.87 -9.84
C ILE A 413 -5.41 15.62 -9.97
N SER A 414 -4.60 16.37 -9.24
CA SER A 414 -3.13 16.34 -9.33
C SER A 414 -2.59 16.51 -10.77
N GLY A 415 -3.29 17.28 -11.61
CA GLY A 415 -2.91 17.50 -13.02
C GLY A 415 -3.32 16.39 -14.00
N GLN A 416 -3.99 15.34 -13.53
CA GLN A 416 -4.51 14.24 -14.35
C GLN A 416 -6.03 14.26 -14.41
N MET A 417 -6.61 13.94 -15.58
CA MET A 417 -8.05 13.77 -15.73
C MET A 417 -8.51 12.47 -15.11
N TRP A 418 -9.39 12.55 -14.13
CA TRP A 418 -10.07 11.41 -13.51
C TRP A 418 -11.54 11.37 -13.92
N ASN A 419 -11.91 10.27 -14.56
CA ASN A 419 -13.26 9.90 -14.96
C ASN A 419 -13.36 8.36 -14.98
N LYS A 420 -14.51 7.79 -15.39
CA LYS A 420 -14.68 6.33 -15.44
C LYS A 420 -13.61 5.62 -16.26
N GLU A 421 -13.20 6.21 -17.38
CA GLU A 421 -12.16 5.61 -18.24
C GLU A 421 -10.79 5.60 -17.55
N GLN A 422 -10.45 6.67 -16.82
CA GLN A 422 -9.22 6.69 -16.03
C GLN A 422 -9.27 5.69 -14.87
N LEU A 423 -10.43 5.50 -14.23
CA LEU A 423 -10.61 4.45 -13.21
C LEU A 423 -10.40 3.06 -13.82
N ARG A 424 -10.98 2.78 -15.00
CA ARG A 424 -10.76 1.52 -15.73
C ARG A 424 -9.29 1.31 -16.05
N HIS A 425 -8.63 2.33 -16.60
CA HIS A 425 -7.21 2.27 -16.90
C HIS A 425 -6.39 1.93 -15.66
N ASN A 426 -6.70 2.57 -14.52
CA ASN A 426 -6.03 2.29 -13.26
C ASN A 426 -6.27 0.85 -12.76
N LEU A 427 -7.49 0.32 -12.92
CA LEU A 427 -7.87 -1.01 -12.48
C LEU A 427 -7.45 -2.13 -13.45
N ASN A 428 -7.05 -1.81 -14.69
CA ASN A 428 -6.53 -2.79 -15.64
C ASN A 428 -5.33 -3.58 -15.11
N ARG A 429 -4.53 -2.99 -14.20
CA ARG A 429 -3.42 -3.70 -13.55
C ARG A 429 -3.90 -4.88 -12.68
N VAL A 430 -5.05 -4.72 -12.00
CA VAL A 430 -5.69 -5.80 -11.24
C VAL A 430 -6.31 -6.81 -12.18
N LEU A 431 -6.97 -6.37 -13.26
CA LEU A 431 -7.55 -7.29 -14.24
C LEU A 431 -6.51 -8.17 -14.93
N ASN A 432 -5.38 -7.59 -15.31
CA ASN A 432 -4.27 -8.34 -15.88
C ASN A 432 -3.75 -9.36 -14.86
N TRP A 433 -3.57 -8.95 -13.61
CA TRP A 433 -3.15 -9.85 -12.53
C TRP A 433 -4.16 -10.98 -12.28
N GLN A 434 -5.46 -10.67 -12.21
CA GLN A 434 -6.54 -11.64 -12.09
C GLN A 434 -6.50 -12.66 -13.23
N ARG A 435 -6.33 -12.19 -14.47
CA ARG A 435 -6.25 -13.04 -15.66
C ARG A 435 -5.02 -13.94 -15.63
N ASP A 436 -3.88 -13.40 -15.23
CA ASP A 436 -2.62 -14.14 -15.17
C ASP A 436 -2.74 -15.35 -14.24
N TYR A 437 -3.38 -15.18 -13.08
CA TYR A 437 -3.43 -16.22 -12.04
C TYR A 437 -4.77 -16.96 -11.92
N ASN A 438 -5.77 -16.56 -12.69
CA ASN A 438 -7.14 -17.08 -12.62
C ASN A 438 -7.68 -17.16 -11.17
N VAL A 439 -7.64 -16.01 -10.49
CA VAL A 439 -8.08 -15.87 -9.10
C VAL A 439 -9.32 -14.98 -9.02
N HIS A 440 -10.04 -15.08 -7.91
CA HIS A 440 -11.16 -14.18 -7.64
C HIS A 440 -10.67 -12.93 -6.91
N ILE A 441 -11.31 -11.80 -7.21
CA ILE A 441 -10.97 -10.50 -6.63
C ILE A 441 -12.13 -10.02 -5.76
N TYR A 442 -11.76 -9.52 -4.59
CA TYR A 442 -12.63 -8.84 -3.64
C TYR A 442 -12.17 -7.38 -3.50
N VAL A 443 -13.08 -6.42 -3.57
CA VAL A 443 -12.79 -5.02 -3.25
C VAL A 443 -13.13 -4.81 -1.78
N GLY A 444 -12.13 -4.95 -0.92
CA GLY A 444 -12.30 -4.95 0.53
C GLY A 444 -12.85 -3.63 1.07
N GLU A 445 -12.48 -2.54 0.43
CA GLU A 445 -12.96 -1.21 0.75
C GLU A 445 -12.95 -0.29 -0.47
N PHE A 446 -13.93 0.62 -0.51
CA PHE A 446 -13.91 1.79 -1.38
C PHE A 446 -14.87 2.84 -0.83
N SER A 447 -14.53 4.10 -1.01
CA SER A 447 -15.39 5.22 -0.61
C SER A 447 -15.00 6.54 -1.24
N ALA A 448 -15.85 7.54 -1.01
CA ALA A 448 -15.53 8.94 -1.24
C ALA A 448 -16.16 9.81 -0.15
N ILE A 449 -15.47 10.90 0.20
CA ILE A 449 -15.90 11.79 1.27
C ILE A 449 -17.27 12.40 0.98
N ARG A 450 -18.14 12.46 1.99
CA ARG A 450 -19.53 12.93 1.81
C ARG A 450 -19.65 14.41 1.45
N TRP A 451 -18.64 15.20 1.77
CA TRP A 451 -18.57 16.64 1.48
C TRP A 451 -17.84 16.97 0.17
N ALA A 452 -17.60 15.98 -0.69
CA ALA A 452 -17.18 16.25 -2.05
C ALA A 452 -18.24 17.14 -2.74
N PRO A 453 -17.83 18.12 -3.56
CA PRO A 453 -18.73 19.09 -4.18
C PRO A 453 -19.72 18.42 -5.14
N GLY A 454 -20.96 18.92 -5.15
CA GLY A 454 -22.00 18.46 -6.07
C GLY A 454 -22.34 16.98 -5.90
N ASP A 455 -22.46 16.27 -7.01
CA ASP A 455 -22.72 14.82 -7.08
C ASP A 455 -21.43 14.00 -7.17
N SER A 456 -20.26 14.60 -6.92
CA SER A 456 -18.96 13.96 -7.18
C SER A 456 -18.76 12.63 -6.47
N ALA A 457 -19.11 12.55 -5.19
CA ALA A 457 -19.02 11.30 -4.44
C ALA A 457 -19.97 10.24 -4.99
N TYR A 458 -21.18 10.63 -5.41
CA TYR A 458 -22.12 9.71 -6.06
C TYR A 458 -21.57 9.20 -7.40
N ALA A 459 -21.07 10.09 -8.25
CA ALA A 459 -20.51 9.73 -9.55
C ALA A 459 -19.31 8.78 -9.42
N TYR A 460 -18.40 9.04 -8.48
CA TYR A 460 -17.26 8.17 -8.20
C TYR A 460 -17.69 6.78 -7.72
N LEU A 461 -18.63 6.70 -6.78
CA LEU A 461 -19.13 5.42 -6.28
C LEU A 461 -19.83 4.62 -7.38
N ARG A 462 -20.68 5.27 -8.18
CA ARG A 462 -21.36 4.63 -9.31
C ARG A 462 -20.36 4.05 -10.30
N ASP A 463 -19.38 4.85 -10.70
CA ASP A 463 -18.41 4.45 -11.72
C ASP A 463 -17.50 3.31 -11.22
N ASN A 464 -17.12 3.29 -9.94
CA ASN A 464 -16.39 2.17 -9.33
C ASN A 464 -17.24 0.89 -9.25
N ILE A 465 -18.47 0.97 -8.72
CA ILE A 465 -19.35 -0.21 -8.59
C ILE A 465 -19.63 -0.80 -9.97
N ASP A 466 -19.92 0.03 -10.98
CA ASP A 466 -20.08 -0.45 -12.35
C ASP A 466 -18.86 -1.26 -12.83
N ILE A 467 -17.65 -0.76 -12.59
CA ILE A 467 -16.41 -1.47 -12.98
C ILE A 467 -16.28 -2.78 -12.20
N PHE A 468 -16.58 -2.80 -10.90
CA PHE A 468 -16.48 -4.02 -10.10
C PHE A 468 -17.46 -5.09 -10.59
N GLU A 469 -18.69 -4.69 -10.91
CA GLU A 469 -19.75 -5.56 -11.38
C GLU A 469 -19.47 -6.12 -12.78
N GLU A 470 -18.99 -5.28 -13.69
CA GLU A 470 -18.57 -5.70 -15.03
C GLU A 470 -17.45 -6.75 -15.02
N ASN A 471 -16.53 -6.65 -14.04
CA ASN A 471 -15.41 -7.58 -13.89
C ASN A 471 -15.70 -8.75 -12.94
N GLY A 472 -16.92 -8.76 -12.40
CA GLY A 472 -17.41 -9.80 -11.54
C GLY A 472 -16.69 -9.90 -10.19
N TRP A 473 -16.33 -8.78 -9.59
CA TRP A 473 -15.68 -8.69 -8.28
C TRP A 473 -16.69 -8.49 -7.16
N ASP A 474 -16.48 -9.18 -6.05
CA ASP A 474 -17.23 -8.90 -4.81
C ASP A 474 -16.72 -7.62 -4.17
N TRP A 475 -17.54 -6.95 -3.35
CA TRP A 475 -17.14 -5.67 -2.78
C TRP A 475 -17.82 -5.33 -1.45
N ALA A 476 -17.10 -4.56 -0.64
CA ALA A 476 -17.62 -3.94 0.56
C ALA A 476 -17.40 -2.41 0.52
N TYR A 477 -18.50 -1.66 0.63
CA TYR A 477 -18.45 -0.22 0.78
C TYR A 477 -17.87 0.19 2.15
N HIS A 478 -16.94 1.14 2.19
CA HIS A 478 -16.44 1.71 3.45
C HIS A 478 -17.15 3.07 3.68
N ALA A 479 -18.00 3.30 4.68
CA ALA A 479 -18.43 2.40 5.76
C ALA A 479 -19.94 2.44 6.01
N PHE A 480 -20.47 1.36 6.58
CA PHE A 480 -21.76 1.34 7.26
C PHE A 480 -21.58 1.59 8.77
N ARG A 481 -22.04 2.76 9.24
CA ARG A 481 -22.07 3.17 10.67
C ARG A 481 -20.74 3.06 11.44
N GLU A 482 -19.62 3.19 10.74
CA GLU A 482 -18.29 3.27 11.37
C GLU A 482 -17.84 4.73 11.56
N TRP A 483 -17.70 5.48 10.46
CA TRP A 483 -17.25 6.87 10.48
C TRP A 483 -18.20 7.79 9.69
N PRO A 484 -18.59 8.96 10.23
CA PRO A 484 -19.51 9.86 9.53
C PRO A 484 -18.98 10.42 8.20
N GLY A 485 -17.67 10.54 7.99
CA GLY A 485 -17.11 11.17 6.77
C GLY A 485 -17.35 10.37 5.49
N TRP A 486 -17.39 9.05 5.59
CA TRP A 486 -17.74 8.13 4.51
C TRP A 486 -19.15 7.57 4.63
N SER A 487 -19.98 8.08 5.53
CA SER A 487 -21.33 7.54 5.67
C SER A 487 -22.25 8.00 4.53
N VAL A 488 -22.99 7.05 3.95
CA VAL A 488 -24.08 7.31 3.01
C VAL A 488 -25.36 7.78 3.71
N GLU A 489 -25.50 7.57 5.01
CA GLU A 489 -26.68 7.97 5.80
C GLU A 489 -26.64 9.46 6.18
N HIS A 490 -25.51 10.14 6.02
CA HIS A 490 -25.31 11.52 6.46
C HIS A 490 -25.39 12.53 5.31
N ILE A 491 -25.84 13.75 5.61
CA ILE A 491 -25.90 14.86 4.65
C ILE A 491 -24.51 15.25 4.14
N GLY A 492 -24.38 16.07 3.10
CA GLY A 492 -23.07 16.40 2.51
C GLY A 492 -22.21 17.40 3.29
N ASP A 493 -22.66 17.94 4.43
CA ASP A 493 -21.92 18.97 5.16
C ASP A 493 -20.90 18.36 6.14
N LYS A 494 -19.60 18.64 5.93
CA LYS A 494 -18.48 18.21 6.78
C LYS A 494 -18.74 18.49 8.26
N ASN A 495 -19.31 19.66 8.58
CA ASN A 495 -19.48 20.14 9.94
C ASN A 495 -20.79 19.68 10.60
N ASN A 496 -21.65 18.98 9.86
CA ASN A 496 -22.92 18.48 10.36
C ASN A 496 -22.97 16.96 10.31
N THR A 497 -22.95 16.31 11.47
CA THR A 497 -23.01 14.85 11.62
C THR A 497 -24.42 14.31 11.80
N GLN A 498 -25.46 15.05 11.41
CA GLN A 498 -26.82 14.54 11.37
C GLN A 498 -27.02 13.61 10.17
N ARG A 499 -27.76 12.51 10.40
CA ARG A 499 -28.26 11.65 9.35
C ARG A 499 -29.31 12.40 8.51
N ALA A 500 -29.34 12.11 7.22
CA ALA A 500 -30.34 12.66 6.32
C ALA A 500 -31.74 12.12 6.70
N PRO A 501 -32.81 12.95 6.64
CA PRO A 501 -34.17 12.53 6.98
C PRO A 501 -34.77 11.57 5.94
N VAL A 502 -34.17 11.50 4.76
CA VAL A 502 -34.51 10.57 3.67
C VAL A 502 -33.20 9.98 3.14
N PRO A 503 -33.22 8.80 2.50
CA PRO A 503 -32.02 8.23 1.91
C PRO A 503 -31.30 9.23 1.00
N THR A 504 -29.97 9.31 1.09
CA THR A 504 -29.18 10.14 0.16
C THR A 504 -29.08 9.48 -1.21
N ASP A 505 -28.62 10.19 -2.23
CA ASP A 505 -28.35 9.58 -3.55
C ASP A 505 -27.32 8.46 -3.46
N ARG A 506 -26.31 8.61 -2.59
CA ARG A 506 -25.29 7.58 -2.34
C ARG A 506 -25.88 6.35 -1.65
N GLN A 507 -26.80 6.55 -0.71
CA GLN A 507 -27.49 5.44 -0.05
C GLN A 507 -28.42 4.70 -1.03
N ARG A 508 -29.18 5.44 -1.85
CA ARG A 508 -30.00 4.85 -2.92
C ARG A 508 -29.17 4.03 -3.90
N LEU A 509 -28.02 4.55 -4.32
CA LEU A 509 -27.09 3.83 -5.19
C LEU A 509 -26.69 2.47 -4.61
N LEU A 510 -26.33 2.40 -3.32
CA LEU A 510 -25.99 1.13 -2.68
C LEU A 510 -27.20 0.20 -2.62
N ILE A 511 -28.38 0.70 -2.23
CA ILE A 511 -29.62 -0.07 -2.19
C ILE A 511 -29.97 -0.65 -3.57
N ASP A 512 -29.82 0.12 -4.65
CA ASP A 512 -30.10 -0.34 -6.02
C ASP A 512 -29.22 -1.53 -6.43
N TRP A 513 -27.96 -1.55 -6.00
CA TRP A 513 -27.07 -2.68 -6.22
C TRP A 513 -27.30 -3.84 -5.26
N PHE A 514 -27.57 -3.56 -3.99
CA PHE A 514 -27.91 -4.58 -2.99
C PHE A 514 -29.21 -5.30 -3.32
N ASN A 515 -30.20 -4.65 -3.96
CA ASN A 515 -31.42 -5.29 -4.46
C ASN A 515 -31.15 -6.41 -5.51
N LYS A 516 -29.91 -6.55 -5.99
CA LYS A 516 -29.48 -7.65 -6.87
C LYS A 516 -28.83 -8.81 -6.10
N ASN A 517 -28.79 -8.74 -4.77
CA ASN A 517 -28.23 -9.80 -3.94
C ASN A 517 -29.16 -11.01 -3.86
N GLU A 518 -28.51 -12.15 -3.80
CA GLU A 518 -29.07 -13.45 -3.42
C GLU A 518 -28.64 -13.73 -1.97
N HIS A 519 -29.42 -14.55 -1.27
CA HIS A 519 -29.19 -14.96 0.12
C HIS A 519 -29.25 -16.47 0.27
#